data_AF-A0A7K6U3E5-F1
#
_entry.id   AF-A0A7K6U3E5-F1
#
_cell.length_a   1.000
_cell.length_b   1.000
_cell.length_c   1.000
_cell.angle_alpha   90.00
_cell.angle_beta   90.00
_cell.angle_gamma   90.00
#
_symmetry.space_group_name_H-M   'P 1'
#
loop_
_entity.id
_entity.type
_entity.pdbx_description
1 polymer ?
#
loop_
_entity_poly.entity_id
_entity_poly.type
_entity_poly.pdbx_seq_one_letter_code
_entity_poly.pdbx_strand_id
1 'polypeptide(L)'
;QCALWKDNACCTANTSVEAHRDQSYLYNFNWDHCGVMPPKCKRHFIQDTCLYECSPNLGPWIDQSDSSWRRQRVRDVPLCREDCQQWWDDCRQATTCKDNWHQGWDWSTG
;
A
#
# COMPACT_ATOMS: atom_id res chain seq x y z
N GLN A 1 -9.16 -6.40 6.61
CA GLN A 1 -7.75 -6.86 6.67
C GLN A 1 -6.94 -6.07 7.70
N CYS A 2 -7.21 -4.78 7.90
CA CYS A 2 -6.52 -3.98 8.92
C CYS A 2 -6.90 -4.30 10.39
N ALA A 3 -7.76 -5.29 10.65
CA ALA A 3 -8.20 -5.64 12.00
C ALA A 3 -7.07 -6.16 12.91
N LEU A 4 -5.93 -6.54 12.34
CA LEU A 4 -4.72 -6.93 13.08
C LEU A 4 -4.19 -5.81 13.98
N TRP A 5 -4.47 -4.55 13.64
CA TRP A 5 -4.03 -3.38 14.40
C TRP A 5 -5.11 -2.80 15.34
N LYS A 6 -6.26 -3.47 15.49
CA LYS A 6 -7.42 -2.91 16.21
C LYS A 6 -7.12 -2.42 17.63
N ASP A 7 -6.18 -3.07 18.33
CA ASP A 7 -5.87 -2.81 19.74
C ASP A 7 -4.80 -1.71 19.89
N ASN A 8 -4.01 -1.44 18.84
CA ASN A 8 -2.99 -0.39 18.80
C ASN A 8 -2.67 -0.03 17.34
N ALA A 9 -3.25 1.08 16.85
CA ALA A 9 -3.12 1.53 15.45
C ALA A 9 -2.76 3.01 15.34
N CYS A 10 -2.02 3.35 14.29
CA CYS A 10 -1.84 4.73 13.81
C CYS A 10 -2.96 5.20 12.89
N CYS A 11 -3.74 4.28 12.31
CA CYS A 11 -4.81 4.60 11.37
C CYS A 11 -6.16 4.82 12.08
N THR A 12 -7.09 5.50 11.40
CA THR A 12 -8.47 5.64 11.84
C THR A 12 -9.35 4.53 11.27
N ALA A 13 -10.56 4.34 11.83
CA ALA A 13 -11.55 3.44 11.25
C ALA A 13 -11.87 3.77 9.78
N ASN A 14 -11.96 5.06 9.44
CA ASN A 14 -12.21 5.51 8.07
C ASN A 14 -11.07 5.11 7.12
N THR A 15 -9.82 5.38 7.52
CA THR A 15 -8.62 4.94 6.78
C THR A 15 -8.64 3.43 6.52
N SER A 16 -9.03 2.64 7.53
CA SER A 16 -9.08 1.18 7.38
C SER A 16 -10.14 0.70 6.38
N VAL A 17 -11.29 1.38 6.26
CA VAL A 17 -12.33 1.06 5.27
C VAL A 17 -11.82 1.39 3.87
N GLU A 18 -11.16 2.54 3.73
CA GLU A 18 -10.71 3.09 2.44
C GLU A 18 -9.49 2.38 1.89
N ALA A 19 -8.67 1.77 2.74
CA ALA A 19 -7.63 0.84 2.31
C ALA A 19 -8.16 -0.35 1.49
N HIS A 20 -9.46 -0.65 1.56
CA HIS A 20 -10.10 -1.74 0.81
C HIS A 20 -10.85 -1.28 -0.44
N ARG A 21 -10.88 0.03 -0.72
CA ARG A 21 -11.57 0.61 -1.88
C ARG A 21 -10.58 0.94 -2.99
N ASP A 22 -10.98 0.71 -4.23
CA ASP A 22 -10.25 1.19 -5.40
C ASP A 22 -10.41 2.70 -5.52
N GLN A 23 -9.34 3.39 -5.91
CA GLN A 23 -9.35 4.85 -6.05
C GLN A 23 -9.90 5.55 -4.81
N SER A 24 -9.53 5.04 -3.62
CA SER A 24 -9.94 5.63 -2.35
C SER A 24 -9.28 6.98 -2.11
N TYR A 25 -9.82 7.79 -1.20
CA TYR A 25 -9.24 9.12 -0.94
C TYR A 25 -7.80 9.09 -0.42
N LEU A 26 -7.31 7.93 0.05
CA LEU A 26 -5.96 7.81 0.61
C LEU A 26 -4.91 8.19 -0.43
N TYR A 27 -5.04 7.65 -1.64
CA TYR A 27 -4.07 7.81 -2.72
C TYR A 27 -4.69 7.99 -4.10
N ASN A 28 -6.01 7.85 -4.19
CA ASN A 28 -6.75 7.78 -5.44
C ASN A 28 -6.17 6.76 -6.43
N PHE A 29 -5.55 5.70 -5.90
CA PHE A 29 -4.77 4.76 -6.71
C PHE A 29 -5.67 3.73 -7.39
N ASN A 30 -5.48 3.54 -8.70
CA ASN A 30 -6.15 2.51 -9.47
C ASN A 30 -5.29 1.24 -9.53
N TRP A 31 -5.70 0.20 -8.80
CA TRP A 31 -5.05 -1.11 -8.85
C TRP A 31 -5.22 -1.80 -10.22
N ASP A 32 -6.25 -1.43 -11.00
CA ASP A 32 -6.60 -2.03 -12.28
C ASP A 32 -6.06 -1.23 -13.49
N HIS A 33 -4.98 -0.47 -13.31
CA HIS A 33 -4.39 0.42 -14.34
C HIS A 33 -3.89 -0.28 -15.61
N CYS A 34 -3.80 -1.62 -15.62
CA CYS A 34 -3.45 -2.45 -16.78
C CYS A 34 -4.42 -3.61 -17.03
N GLY A 35 -5.65 -3.48 -16.51
CA GLY A 35 -6.65 -4.55 -16.48
C GLY A 35 -6.95 -5.00 -15.05
N VAL A 36 -7.97 -5.84 -14.90
CA VAL A 36 -8.46 -6.28 -13.58
C VAL A 36 -7.38 -7.05 -12.83
N MET A 37 -6.97 -6.54 -11.67
CA MET A 37 -6.00 -7.18 -10.81
C MET A 37 -6.60 -8.44 -10.16
N PRO A 38 -5.89 -9.60 -10.19
CA PRO A 38 -6.34 -10.80 -9.52
C PRO A 38 -6.61 -10.56 -8.01
N PRO A 39 -7.71 -11.10 -7.43
CA PRO A 39 -8.06 -10.84 -6.03
C PRO A 39 -6.97 -11.22 -5.02
N LYS A 40 -6.17 -12.26 -5.30
CA LYS A 40 -5.04 -12.66 -4.45
C LYS A 40 -3.93 -11.62 -4.45
N CYS A 41 -3.58 -11.09 -5.62
CA CYS A 41 -2.60 -10.02 -5.76
C CYS A 41 -3.06 -8.74 -5.03
N LYS A 42 -4.32 -8.32 -5.28
CA LYS A 42 -4.92 -7.14 -4.63
C LYS A 42 -4.95 -7.24 -3.11
N ARG A 43 -5.14 -8.44 -2.57
CA ARG A 43 -5.12 -8.68 -1.12
C ARG A 43 -3.81 -8.21 -0.49
N HIS A 44 -2.68 -8.47 -1.13
CA HIS A 44 -1.36 -8.07 -0.64
C HIS A 44 -1.20 -6.54 -0.64
N PHE A 45 -1.64 -5.84 -1.68
CA PHE A 45 -1.65 -4.37 -1.72
C PHE A 45 -2.52 -3.74 -0.61
N ILE A 46 -3.65 -4.37 -0.27
CA ILE A 46 -4.49 -3.94 0.86
C ILE A 46 -3.76 -4.19 2.20
N GLN A 47 -3.08 -5.32 2.35
CA GLN A 47 -2.31 -5.64 3.57
C GLN A 47 -1.13 -4.69 3.75
N ASP A 48 -0.40 -4.39 2.68
CA ASP A 48 0.67 -3.38 2.64
C ASP A 48 0.14 -2.00 3.03
N THR A 49 -0.98 -1.57 2.45
CA THR A 49 -1.65 -0.32 2.83
C THR A 49 -2.02 -0.31 4.32
N CYS A 50 -2.58 -1.39 4.85
CA CYS A 50 -2.88 -1.46 6.28
C CYS A 50 -1.62 -1.41 7.14
N LEU A 51 -0.52 -2.08 6.75
CA LEU A 51 0.75 -2.03 7.47
C LEU A 51 1.28 -0.59 7.49
N TYR A 52 1.32 0.06 6.35
CA TYR A 52 1.81 1.42 6.19
C TYR A 52 1.00 2.43 7.00
N GLU A 53 -0.33 2.35 6.95
CA GLU A 53 -1.23 3.30 7.62
C GLU A 53 -1.41 3.02 9.11
N CYS A 54 -1.43 1.75 9.51
CA CYS A 54 -1.88 1.36 10.85
C CYS A 54 -0.75 0.93 11.79
N SER A 55 0.42 0.50 11.29
CA SER A 55 1.44 -0.08 12.17
C SER A 55 2.11 0.98 13.05
N PRO A 56 2.02 0.84 14.39
CA PRO A 56 2.76 1.70 15.32
C PRO A 56 4.22 1.27 15.49
N ASN A 57 4.66 0.21 14.80
CA ASN A 57 5.96 -0.43 15.02
C ASN A 57 6.98 -0.12 13.94
N LEU A 58 6.65 0.74 12.97
CA LEU A 58 7.57 1.11 11.88
C LEU A 58 8.57 2.23 12.26
N GLY A 59 8.50 2.73 13.50
CA GLY A 59 9.35 3.81 14.02
C GLY A 59 10.85 3.72 13.66
N PRO A 60 11.52 2.57 13.79
CA PRO A 60 12.94 2.43 13.47
C PRO A 60 13.32 2.71 12.01
N TRP A 61 12.36 2.64 11.08
CA TRP A 61 12.56 2.79 9.65
C TRP A 61 12.00 4.11 9.10
N ILE A 62 11.52 4.99 9.98
CA ILE A 62 11.04 6.31 9.60
C ILE A 62 12.24 7.18 9.19
N ASP A 63 12.12 7.78 8.01
CA ASP A 63 13.06 8.73 7.46
C ASP A 63 12.34 9.99 6.98
N GLN A 64 13.03 11.12 7.00
CA GLN A 64 12.49 12.41 6.56
C GLN A 64 12.27 12.41 5.04
N SER A 65 11.17 13.01 4.60
CA SER A 65 10.86 13.19 3.18
C SER A 65 10.48 14.63 2.87
N ASP A 66 11.19 15.25 1.92
CA ASP A 66 10.87 16.59 1.40
C ASP A 66 9.82 16.52 0.28
N SER A 67 8.67 15.88 0.55
CA SER A 67 7.56 15.82 -0.41
C SER A 67 6.42 16.75 0.00
N SER A 68 5.64 17.24 -0.97
CA SER A 68 4.55 18.19 -0.74
C SER A 68 3.43 17.65 0.16
N TRP A 69 3.31 16.33 0.31
CA TRP A 69 2.17 15.66 0.95
C TRP A 69 2.57 14.77 2.14
N ARG A 70 3.87 14.49 2.32
CA ARG A 70 4.42 13.74 3.46
C ARG A 70 5.73 14.34 3.95
N ARG A 71 5.83 14.50 5.26
CA ARG A 71 7.07 14.91 5.96
C ARG A 71 7.97 13.73 6.28
N GLN A 72 7.40 12.53 6.38
CA GLN A 72 8.10 11.31 6.76
C GLN A 72 7.61 10.15 5.89
N ARG A 73 8.51 9.19 5.66
CA ARG A 73 8.22 7.91 5.01
C ARG A 73 9.02 6.80 5.67
N VAL A 74 8.63 5.55 5.46
CA VAL A 74 9.45 4.41 5.86
C VAL A 74 10.42 4.03 4.74
N ARG A 75 11.65 3.66 5.09
CA ARG A 75 12.68 3.15 4.17
C ARG A 75 13.32 1.87 4.73
N ASP A 76 13.61 0.93 3.85
CA ASP A 76 14.31 -0.33 4.18
C ASP A 76 13.65 -1.13 5.32
N VAL A 77 12.30 -1.14 5.32
CA VAL A 77 11.53 -1.98 6.24
C VAL A 77 11.87 -3.46 5.93
N PRO A 78 12.33 -4.25 6.91
CA PRO A 78 12.77 -5.63 6.71
C PRO A 78 11.55 -6.54 6.63
N LEU A 79 10.85 -6.49 5.49
CA LEU A 79 9.76 -7.40 5.21
C LEU A 79 10.29 -8.84 5.26
N CYS A 80 9.54 -9.72 5.94
CA CYS A 80 9.87 -11.14 5.97
C CYS A 80 9.91 -11.70 4.54
N ARG A 81 10.84 -12.64 4.31
CA ARG A 81 11.06 -13.22 2.98
C ARG A 81 9.79 -13.87 2.44
N GLU A 82 9.06 -14.57 3.30
CA GLU A 82 7.87 -15.33 2.96
C GLU A 82 6.74 -14.40 2.51
N ASP A 83 6.51 -13.28 3.19
CA ASP A 83 5.54 -12.25 2.81
C ASP A 83 5.86 -11.67 1.42
N CYS A 84 7.12 -11.32 1.17
CA CYS A 84 7.57 -10.80 -0.12
C CYS A 84 7.39 -11.81 -1.26
N GLN A 85 7.82 -13.06 -1.04
CA GLN A 85 7.74 -14.12 -2.05
C GLN A 85 6.29 -14.49 -2.39
N GLN A 86 5.44 -14.63 -1.36
CA GLN A 86 4.03 -14.95 -1.55
C GLN A 86 3.29 -13.83 -2.29
N TRP A 87 3.60 -12.57 -1.98
CA TRP A 87 3.07 -11.42 -2.73
C TRP A 87 3.46 -11.52 -4.20
N TRP A 88 4.75 -11.71 -4.49
CA TRP A 88 5.23 -11.83 -5.87
C TRP A 88 4.54 -12.97 -6.64
N ASP A 89 4.41 -14.14 -6.00
CA ASP A 89 3.78 -15.32 -6.61
C ASP A 89 2.28 -15.14 -6.89
N ASP A 90 1.55 -14.54 -5.97
CA ASP A 90 0.10 -14.27 -6.14
C ASP A 90 -0.18 -13.17 -7.19
N CYS A 91 0.81 -12.33 -7.49
CA CYS A 91 0.75 -11.33 -8.55
C CYS A 91 1.29 -11.81 -9.91
N ARG A 92 1.70 -13.07 -10.06
CA ARG A 92 2.27 -13.59 -11.32
C ARG A 92 1.36 -13.44 -12.55
N GLN A 93 0.05 -13.44 -12.36
CA GLN A 93 -0.95 -13.26 -13.43
C GLN A 93 -1.45 -11.82 -13.56
N ALA A 94 -0.98 -10.91 -12.70
CA ALA A 94 -1.29 -9.49 -12.80
C ALA A 94 -0.39 -8.82 -13.83
N THR A 95 -0.85 -7.68 -14.35
CA THR A 95 -0.12 -6.86 -15.31
C THR A 95 0.10 -5.46 -14.73
N THR A 96 1.21 -4.83 -15.11
CA THR A 96 1.49 -3.44 -14.80
C THR A 96 2.33 -2.80 -15.90
N CYS A 97 2.25 -1.49 -16.04
CA CYS A 97 3.02 -0.71 -17.01
C CYS A 97 4.18 0.06 -16.37
N LYS A 98 4.42 -0.10 -15.06
CA LYS A 98 5.48 0.59 -14.32
C LYS A 98 6.13 -0.32 -13.28
N ASP A 99 7.43 -0.13 -13.08
CA ASP A 99 8.22 -0.75 -12.02
C ASP A 99 8.23 0.10 -10.73
N ASN A 100 8.16 1.42 -10.86
CA ASN A 100 8.01 2.35 -9.74
C ASN A 100 6.60 2.95 -9.71
N TRP A 101 5.80 2.55 -8.71
CA TRP A 101 4.42 3.01 -8.54
C TRP A 101 4.29 4.28 -7.69
N HIS A 102 5.38 4.85 -7.17
CA HIS A 102 5.33 6.12 -6.42
C HIS A 102 5.36 7.37 -7.31
N GLN A 103 5.80 7.27 -8.56
CA GLN A 103 6.03 8.44 -9.43
C GLN A 103 5.73 8.16 -10.91
N GLY A 104 5.47 9.23 -11.67
CA GLY A 104 5.35 9.16 -13.13
C GLY A 104 4.04 8.55 -13.64
N TRP A 105 2.97 8.63 -12.85
CA TRP A 105 1.61 8.36 -13.29
C TRP A 105 0.99 9.59 -13.98
N ASP A 106 0.08 9.34 -14.90
CA ASP A 106 -0.81 10.36 -15.43
C ASP A 106 -2.06 10.45 -14.55
N TRP A 107 -2.24 11.59 -13.87
CA TRP A 107 -3.35 11.88 -12.98
C TRP A 107 -4.38 12.84 -13.59
N SER A 108 -4.35 13.03 -14.92
CA SER A 108 -5.24 13.98 -15.61
C SER A 108 -6.73 13.65 -15.46
N THR A 109 -7.08 12.40 -15.19
CA THR A 109 -8.45 11.92 -15.00
C THR A 109 -8.89 11.83 -13.54
N GLY A 110 -8.07 12.31 -12.60
CA GLY A 110 -8.23 12.05 -11.17
C GLY A 110 -7.73 10.66 -10.85
#